data_AF-A0AA35XKE0-F1
#
_entry.id   AF-A0AA35XKE0-F1
#
_cell.length_a   1.000
_cell.length_b   1.000
_cell.length_c   1.000
_cell.angle_alpha   90.00
_cell.angle_beta   90.00
_cell.angle_gamma   90.00
#
_symmetry.space_group_name_H-M   'P 1'
#
loop_
_entity.id
_entity.type
_entity.pdbx_description
1 polymer ?
#
loop_
_entity_poly.entity_id
_entity_poly.type
_entity_poly.pdbx_seq_one_letter_code
_entity_poly.pdbx_strand_id
1 'polypeptide(L)'
;MDSTKLSLLVRNLAVAEEVGELLDSLSIRLQKLASALGTFEVDPNGCPAKIKLGKRGEHEKECGYAPVYCPNSSVCGKMLRSELDEHRKTCQYQRCPHYKYNCRFQGTPEEIEGHLNTCKYEGVKGFLQQVEGEVKMLRGSWRRETAPFTLSPPLWPLSPLDWRM
;
A
#
# COMPACT_ATOMS: atom_id res chain seq x y z
N MET A 1 -4.53 33.55 -42.73
CA MET A 1 -4.27 32.66 -41.58
C MET A 1 -3.33 33.39 -40.64
N ASP A 2 -3.89 33.90 -39.56
CA ASP A 2 -3.33 34.99 -38.76
C ASP A 2 -2.12 34.56 -37.91
N SER A 3 -0.99 35.24 -38.14
CA SER A 3 0.28 35.11 -37.41
C SER A 3 0.12 35.23 -35.88
N THR A 4 -0.91 35.97 -35.45
CA THR A 4 -1.31 36.17 -34.05
C THR A 4 -1.79 34.89 -33.38
N LYS A 5 -2.42 33.97 -34.13
CA LYS A 5 -2.94 32.70 -33.61
C LYS A 5 -1.83 31.66 -33.38
N LEU A 6 -0.78 31.71 -34.21
CA LEU A 6 0.45 30.92 -34.04
C LEU A 6 1.26 31.38 -32.82
N SER A 7 1.33 32.68 -32.55
CA SER A 7 2.04 33.22 -31.37
C SER A 7 1.38 32.84 -30.04
N LEU A 8 0.03 32.75 -30.00
CA LEU A 8 -0.71 32.29 -28.82
C LEU A 8 -0.58 30.77 -28.59
N LEU A 9 -0.47 29.98 -29.65
CA LEU A 9 -0.20 28.54 -29.55
C LEU A 9 1.22 28.25 -29.03
N VAL A 10 2.21 29.05 -29.45
CA VAL A 10 3.60 28.94 -28.98
C VAL A 10 3.72 29.33 -27.50
N ARG A 11 2.91 30.28 -27.01
CA ARG A 11 2.84 30.61 -25.57
C ARG A 11 2.18 29.53 -24.72
N ASN A 12 1.20 28.79 -25.24
CA ASN A 12 0.56 27.70 -24.49
C ASN A 12 1.43 26.43 -24.43
N LEU A 13 2.32 26.20 -25.40
CA LEU A 13 3.25 25.07 -25.36
C LEU A 13 4.41 25.32 -24.38
N ALA A 14 4.94 26.56 -24.32
CA ALA A 14 5.98 26.94 -23.35
C ALA A 14 5.45 27.00 -21.91
N VAL A 15 4.19 27.43 -21.70
CA VAL A 15 3.53 27.37 -20.38
C VAL A 15 3.29 25.94 -19.91
N ALA A 16 3.15 24.96 -20.82
CA ALA A 16 3.01 23.55 -20.42
C ALA A 16 4.32 22.96 -19.85
N GLU A 17 5.48 23.48 -20.26
CA GLU A 17 6.79 23.09 -19.71
C GLU A 17 7.08 23.81 -18.37
N GLU A 18 6.66 25.06 -18.19
CA GLU A 18 6.76 25.77 -16.89
C GLU A 18 5.70 25.33 -15.86
N VAL A 19 4.56 24.75 -16.28
CA VAL A 19 3.62 24.04 -15.41
C VAL A 19 4.16 22.63 -15.04
N GLY A 20 5.35 22.27 -15.51
CA GLY A 20 6.01 20.98 -15.26
C GLY A 20 6.49 20.76 -13.83
N GLU A 21 6.53 21.79 -12.98
CA GLU A 21 7.06 21.69 -11.61
C GLU A 21 6.19 22.40 -10.57
N LEU A 22 4.89 22.07 -10.53
CA LEU A 22 4.13 22.20 -9.29
C LEU A 22 4.65 21.16 -8.29
N LEU A 23 5.63 21.58 -7.49
CA LEU A 23 6.08 20.90 -6.29
C LEU A 23 5.03 21.16 -5.21
N ASP A 24 4.08 20.25 -5.05
CA ASP A 24 3.31 20.20 -3.82
C ASP A 24 4.27 19.62 -2.78
N SER A 25 4.73 20.45 -1.84
CA SER A 25 5.28 19.91 -0.60
C SER A 25 4.18 19.05 0.01
N LEU A 26 4.44 17.76 0.21
CA LEU A 26 3.49 16.83 0.85
C LEU A 26 3.34 17.12 2.36
N SER A 27 3.52 18.38 2.76
CA SER A 27 3.17 18.95 4.05
C SER A 27 1.66 19.12 4.23
N ILE A 28 0.86 18.95 3.17
CA ILE A 28 -0.58 19.17 3.23
C ILE A 28 -1.30 17.84 3.47
N ARG A 29 -1.38 17.47 4.74
CA ARG A 29 -2.63 16.87 5.22
C ARG A 29 -3.60 18.01 5.43
N LEU A 30 -4.45 18.26 4.44
CA LEU A 30 -5.61 19.11 4.63
C LEU A 30 -6.54 18.41 5.63
N GLN A 31 -6.32 18.63 6.92
CA GLN A 31 -7.47 18.71 7.81
C GLN A 31 -8.12 20.03 7.42
N LYS A 32 -9.19 19.97 6.62
CA LYS A 32 -10.07 21.12 6.39
C LYS A 32 -10.56 21.59 7.76
N LEU A 33 -9.82 22.48 8.41
CA LEU A 33 -10.39 23.35 9.42
C LEU A 33 -11.39 24.22 8.66
N ALA A 34 -12.65 24.07 9.04
CA ALA A 34 -13.81 24.67 8.41
C ALA A 34 -13.86 26.19 8.65
N SER A 35 -12.82 26.90 8.21
CA SER A 35 -12.71 28.34 8.34
C SER A 35 -12.54 28.92 6.94
N ALA A 36 -13.44 29.82 6.57
CA ALA A 36 -13.67 30.37 5.22
C ALA A 36 -12.53 31.23 4.63
N LEU A 37 -11.30 31.09 5.16
CA LEU A 37 -10.11 31.82 4.72
C LEU A 37 -8.99 30.79 4.61
N GLY A 38 -8.72 30.34 3.39
CA GLY A 38 -7.81 29.23 3.07
C GLY A 38 -6.33 29.52 3.36
N THR A 39 -5.97 29.65 4.64
CA THR A 39 -4.60 29.61 5.11
C THR A 39 -4.16 28.15 5.23
N PHE A 40 -3.21 27.74 4.38
CA PHE A 40 -2.56 26.43 4.47
C PHE A 40 -1.49 26.50 5.56
N GLU A 41 -1.78 25.92 6.72
CA GLU A 41 -0.75 25.71 7.74
C GLU A 41 0.05 24.45 7.41
N VAL A 42 1.37 24.60 7.33
CA VAL A 42 2.29 23.48 7.11
C VAL A 42 2.38 22.71 8.43
N ASP A 43 1.85 21.48 8.44
CA ASP A 43 1.98 20.58 9.57
C ASP A 43 3.47 20.32 9.87
N PRO A 44 4.00 20.66 11.06
CA PRO A 44 5.40 20.43 11.42
C PRO A 44 5.76 18.94 11.48
N ASN A 45 4.75 18.06 11.61
CA ASN A 45 4.88 16.60 11.56
C ASN A 45 4.64 16.03 10.16
N GLY A 46 4.48 16.89 9.15
CA GLY A 46 4.27 16.51 7.76
C GLY A 46 5.55 16.00 7.09
N CYS A 47 5.40 15.34 5.94
CA CYS A 47 6.57 14.92 5.18
C CYS A 47 7.30 16.15 4.61
N PRO A 48 8.61 16.33 4.86
CA PRO A 48 9.37 17.46 4.31
C PRO A 48 9.68 17.28 2.80
N ALA A 49 9.27 16.17 2.19
CA ALA A 49 9.58 15.86 0.80
C ALA A 49 8.85 16.81 -0.17
N LYS A 50 9.62 17.37 -1.11
CA LYS A 50 9.11 18.10 -2.27
C LYS A 50 9.09 17.14 -3.45
N ILE A 51 7.90 16.73 -3.87
CA ILE A 51 7.71 15.75 -4.95
C ILE A 51 6.86 16.36 -6.06
N LYS A 52 7.03 15.86 -7.28
CA LYS A 52 6.17 16.26 -8.39
C LYS A 52 4.74 15.78 -8.14
N LEU A 53 3.73 16.62 -8.39
CA LEU A 53 2.32 16.29 -8.22
C LEU A 53 1.92 14.93 -8.83
N GLY A 54 2.38 14.63 -10.04
CA GLY A 54 2.08 13.36 -10.71
C GLY A 54 2.60 12.11 -9.97
N LYS A 55 3.60 12.26 -9.10
CA LYS A 55 4.19 11.17 -8.29
C LYS A 55 3.67 11.16 -6.85
N ARG A 56 2.72 12.04 -6.51
CA ARG A 56 2.12 12.13 -5.17
C ARG A 56 1.52 10.81 -4.71
N GLY A 57 0.75 10.15 -5.57
CA GLY A 57 0.08 8.89 -5.24
C GLY A 57 1.05 7.72 -5.02
N GLU A 58 2.20 7.72 -5.68
CA GLU A 58 3.26 6.73 -5.44
C GLU A 58 3.92 7.00 -4.10
N HIS A 59 4.32 8.25 -3.85
CA HIS A 59 4.93 8.65 -2.60
C HIS A 59 4.03 8.41 -1.39
N GLU A 60 2.72 8.70 -1.45
CA GLU A 60 1.79 8.49 -0.33
C GLU A 60 1.75 7.01 0.12
N LYS A 61 1.97 6.06 -0.79
CA LYS A 61 2.00 4.62 -0.49
C LYS A 61 3.26 4.21 0.27
N GLU A 62 4.35 4.96 0.15
CA GLU A 62 5.66 4.63 0.73
C GLU A 62 6.13 5.63 1.80
N CYS A 63 5.46 6.78 1.90
CA CYS A 63 5.82 7.85 2.82
C CYS A 63 5.72 7.39 4.27
N GLY A 64 6.82 7.47 5.02
CA GLY A 64 6.85 7.16 6.45
C GLY A 64 6.01 8.12 7.29
N TYR A 65 5.81 9.35 6.82
CA TYR A 65 5.00 10.36 7.50
C TYR A 65 3.51 10.24 7.16
N ALA A 66 3.09 9.25 6.34
CA ALA A 66 1.68 9.02 5.99
C ALA A 66 0.88 8.50 7.20
N PRO A 67 -0.44 8.79 7.29
CA PRO A 67 -1.22 8.50 8.48
C PRO A 67 -1.67 7.08 8.33
N VAL A 68 -1.50 6.29 9.37
CA VAL A 68 -1.99 4.94 9.34
C VAL A 68 -2.77 4.69 10.60
N TYR A 69 -3.79 3.87 10.44
CA TYR A 69 -4.54 3.31 11.55
C TYR A 69 -3.87 2.01 11.95
N CYS A 70 -3.93 1.69 13.24
CA CYS A 70 -3.42 0.42 13.71
C CYS A 70 -4.16 -0.74 13.03
N PRO A 71 -3.44 -1.71 12.46
CA PRO A 71 -4.04 -2.89 11.87
C PRO A 71 -4.53 -3.87 12.93
N ASN A 72 -4.29 -3.68 14.24
CA ASN A 72 -4.77 -4.59 15.28
C ASN A 72 -6.13 -4.15 15.84
N SER A 73 -6.36 -2.84 15.98
CA SER A 73 -7.60 -2.31 16.54
C SER A 73 -7.89 -0.92 16.00
N SER A 74 -9.17 -0.64 15.75
CA SER A 74 -9.67 0.70 15.42
C SER A 74 -9.68 1.64 16.64
N VAL A 75 -9.40 1.12 17.84
CA VAL A 75 -9.32 1.90 19.08
C VAL A 75 -8.00 2.66 19.17
N CYS A 76 -6.92 2.12 18.60
CA CYS A 76 -5.67 2.84 18.50
C CYS A 76 -5.86 4.06 17.59
N GLY A 77 -5.38 5.23 18.03
CA GLY A 77 -5.48 6.48 17.27
C GLY A 77 -4.72 6.46 15.93
N LYS A 78 -4.75 7.59 15.22
CA LYS A 78 -3.92 7.81 14.02
C LYS A 78 -2.46 7.95 14.43
N MET A 79 -1.55 7.36 13.66
CA MET A 79 -0.11 7.48 13.86
C MET A 79 0.65 7.51 12.53
N LEU A 80 1.95 7.80 12.56
CA LEU A 80 2.76 7.81 11.34
C LEU A 80 3.10 6.38 10.90
N ARG A 81 3.25 6.16 9.60
CA ARG A 81 3.65 4.86 9.05
C ARG A 81 4.98 4.39 9.62
N SER A 82 5.93 5.30 9.85
CA SER A 82 7.19 4.99 10.51
C SER A 82 7.03 4.53 11.97
N GLU A 83 6.02 5.03 12.68
CA GLU A 83 5.75 4.69 14.07
C GLU A 83 4.93 3.40 14.22
N LEU A 84 4.29 2.93 13.14
CA LEU A 84 3.43 1.75 13.16
C LEU A 84 4.19 0.48 13.55
N ASP A 85 5.44 0.32 13.12
CA ASP A 85 6.27 -0.84 13.50
C ASP A 85 6.64 -0.84 14.98
N GLU A 86 6.90 0.33 15.56
CA GLU A 86 7.14 0.46 17.00
C GLU A 86 5.86 0.22 17.79
N HIS A 87 4.77 0.87 17.37
CA HIS A 87 3.45 0.66 17.96
C HIS A 87 3.04 -0.79 17.94
N ARG A 88 3.28 -1.53 16.84
CA ARG A 88 2.92 -2.94 16.76
C ARG A 88 3.56 -3.78 17.86
N LYS A 89 4.74 -3.39 18.36
CA LYS A 89 5.43 -4.08 19.47
C LYS A 89 4.85 -3.72 20.84
N THR A 90 4.34 -2.50 21.01
CA THR A 90 3.78 -2.02 22.28
C THR A 90 2.24 -2.00 22.31
N CYS A 91 1.61 -2.38 21.20
CA CYS A 91 0.16 -2.34 21.04
C CYS A 91 -0.49 -3.33 22.00
N GLN A 92 -1.23 -2.80 22.96
CA GLN A 92 -1.96 -3.58 23.94
C GLN A 92 -3.12 -4.37 23.32
N TYR A 93 -3.60 -3.94 22.15
CA TYR A 93 -4.69 -4.61 21.45
C TYR A 93 -4.18 -5.59 20.39
N GLN A 94 -4.78 -6.77 20.38
CA GLN A 94 -4.61 -7.77 19.34
C GLN A 94 -5.98 -8.24 18.84
N ARG A 95 -5.99 -8.86 17.65
CA ARG A 95 -7.18 -9.56 17.15
C ARG A 95 -7.14 -11.02 17.55
N CYS A 96 -8.31 -11.61 17.70
CA CYS A 96 -8.44 -13.06 17.88
C CYS A 96 -7.66 -13.82 16.79
N PRO A 97 -6.92 -14.91 17.12
CA PRO A 97 -6.23 -15.75 16.13
C PRO A 97 -7.14 -16.25 14.99
N HIS A 98 -8.44 -16.36 15.28
CA HIS A 98 -9.48 -16.74 14.32
C HIS A 98 -10.00 -15.57 13.46
N TYR A 99 -9.33 -14.41 13.47
CA TYR A 99 -9.68 -13.26 12.62
C TYR A 99 -9.69 -13.63 11.13
N LYS A 100 -8.79 -14.53 10.70
CA LYS A 100 -8.79 -15.09 9.33
C LYS A 100 -10.07 -15.82 8.94
N TYR A 101 -10.80 -16.35 9.92
CA TYR A 101 -12.11 -16.99 9.74
C TYR A 101 -13.27 -16.04 10.00
N ASN A 102 -13.00 -14.74 10.10
CA ASN A 102 -13.96 -13.67 10.35
C ASN A 102 -14.43 -13.57 11.82
N CYS A 103 -13.58 -13.95 12.78
CA CYS A 103 -13.78 -13.55 14.17
C CYS A 103 -13.45 -12.06 14.34
N ARG A 104 -14.42 -11.24 14.77
CA ARG A 104 -14.25 -9.78 14.92
C ARG A 104 -13.76 -9.35 16.31
N PHE A 105 -13.48 -10.30 17.19
CA PHE A 105 -13.04 -9.99 18.55
C PHE A 105 -11.64 -9.38 18.54
N GLN A 106 -11.48 -8.27 19.25
CA GLN A 106 -10.23 -7.56 19.49
C GLN A 106 -10.19 -7.18 20.97
N GLY A 107 -9.01 -7.27 21.58
CA GLY A 107 -8.85 -7.02 23.01
C GLY A 107 -7.40 -7.14 23.44
N THR A 108 -7.15 -7.03 24.73
CA THR A 108 -5.85 -7.32 25.34
C THR A 108 -5.52 -8.81 25.25
N PRO A 109 -4.26 -9.23 25.46
CA PRO A 109 -3.91 -10.65 25.53
C PRO A 109 -4.77 -11.44 26.51
N GLU A 110 -5.01 -10.89 27.69
CA GLU A 110 -5.83 -11.49 28.75
C GLU A 110 -7.29 -11.64 28.31
N GLU A 111 -7.88 -10.61 27.70
CA GLU A 111 -9.25 -10.65 27.17
C GLU A 111 -9.39 -11.68 26.05
N ILE A 112 -8.35 -11.86 25.24
CA ILE A 112 -8.33 -12.87 24.17
C ILE A 112 -8.26 -14.27 24.75
N GLU A 113 -7.45 -14.52 25.77
CA GLU A 113 -7.42 -15.82 26.45
C GLU A 113 -8.79 -16.20 27.01
N GLY A 114 -9.48 -15.25 27.65
CA GLY A 114 -10.87 -15.43 28.07
C GLY A 114 -11.81 -15.70 26.89
N HIS A 115 -11.69 -14.93 25.81
CA HIS A 115 -12.48 -15.10 24.60
C HIS A 115 -12.27 -16.46 23.93
N LEU A 116 -11.06 -17.01 23.90
CA LEU A 116 -10.79 -18.31 23.25
C LEU A 116 -11.68 -19.43 23.80
N ASN A 117 -11.99 -19.41 25.10
CA ASN A 117 -12.90 -20.38 25.73
C ASN A 117 -14.36 -20.29 25.24
N THR A 118 -14.77 -19.14 24.71
CA THR A 118 -16.13 -18.90 24.18
C THR A 118 -16.13 -18.71 22.66
N CYS A 119 -14.96 -18.78 22.03
CA CYS A 119 -14.82 -18.50 20.61
C CYS A 119 -15.43 -19.64 19.78
N LYS A 120 -16.40 -19.30 18.93
CA LYS A 120 -17.07 -20.25 18.03
C LYS A 120 -16.12 -21.04 17.11
N TYR A 121 -14.93 -20.50 16.83
CA TYR A 121 -13.94 -21.16 15.96
C TYR A 121 -12.95 -22.02 16.75
N GLU A 122 -12.85 -21.86 18.08
CA GLU A 122 -11.90 -22.62 18.89
C GLU A 122 -12.27 -24.11 18.93
N GLY A 123 -13.56 -24.43 19.06
CA GLY A 123 -14.05 -25.81 19.05
C GLY A 123 -13.83 -26.56 17.73
N VAL A 124 -13.67 -25.84 16.62
CA VAL A 124 -13.43 -26.40 15.27
C VAL A 124 -12.02 -26.13 14.76
N LYS A 125 -11.11 -25.60 15.60
CA LYS A 125 -9.76 -25.17 15.18
C LYS A 125 -8.96 -26.27 14.48
N GLY A 126 -9.08 -27.51 14.95
CA GLY A 126 -8.37 -28.66 14.38
C GLY A 126 -8.83 -28.96 12.96
N PHE A 127 -10.14 -28.94 12.73
CA PHE A 127 -10.71 -29.11 11.40
C PHE A 127 -10.27 -27.98 10.46
N LEU A 128 -10.33 -26.73 10.92
CA LEU A 128 -9.91 -25.58 10.10
C LEU A 128 -8.43 -25.65 9.72
N GLN A 129 -7.56 -26.08 10.64
CA GLN A 129 -6.12 -26.27 10.38
C GLN A 129 -5.85 -27.40 9.39
N GLN A 130 -6.59 -28.51 9.49
CA GLN A 130 -6.49 -29.62 8.54
C GLN A 130 -6.88 -29.17 7.13
N VAL A 131 -8.04 -28.53 6.97
CA VAL A 131 -8.53 -28.03 5.68
C VAL A 131 -7.54 -27.03 5.07
N GLU A 132 -6.97 -26.12 5.87
CA GLU A 132 -5.92 -25.21 5.40
C GLU A 132 -4.67 -25.95 4.91
N GLY A 133 -4.27 -27.01 5.63
CA GLY A 133 -3.17 -27.88 5.23
C GLY A 133 -3.43 -28.54 3.88
N GLU A 134 -4.61 -29.14 3.69
CA GLU A 134 -5.02 -29.77 2.43
C GLU A 134 -5.09 -28.76 1.29
N VAL A 135 -5.72 -27.60 1.50
CA VAL A 135 -5.78 -26.53 0.51
C VAL A 135 -4.37 -26.05 0.13
N LYS A 136 -3.45 -25.93 1.10
CA LYS A 136 -2.06 -25.55 0.84
C LYS A 136 -1.34 -26.61 0.00
N MET A 137 -1.54 -27.89 0.31
CA MET A 137 -0.98 -29.01 -0.46
C MET A 137 -1.51 -29.02 -1.90
N LEU A 138 -2.83 -28.89 -2.08
CA LEU A 138 -3.48 -28.81 -3.39
C LEU A 138 -2.96 -27.62 -4.20
N ARG A 139 -2.91 -26.42 -3.62
CA ARG A 139 -2.33 -25.23 -4.27
C ARG A 139 -0.86 -25.43 -4.65
N GLY A 140 -0.10 -26.16 -3.83
CA GLY A 140 1.28 -26.52 -4.10
C GLY A 140 1.42 -27.49 -5.28
N SER A 141 0.57 -28.52 -5.35
CA SER A 141 0.52 -29.44 -6.48
C SER A 141 0.14 -28.72 -7.76
N TRP A 142 -0.94 -27.94 -7.71
CA TRP A 142 -1.42 -27.14 -8.84
C TRP A 142 -0.33 -26.19 -9.34
N ARG A 143 0.36 -25.49 -8.44
CA ARG A 143 1.50 -24.63 -8.82
C ARG A 143 2.60 -25.39 -9.55
N ARG A 144 2.89 -26.65 -9.20
CA ARG A 144 3.91 -27.47 -9.88
C ARG A 144 3.44 -27.96 -11.24
N GLU A 145 2.17 -28.37 -11.34
CA GLU A 145 1.56 -28.86 -12.57
C GLU A 145 1.33 -27.74 -13.59
N THR A 146 0.95 -26.54 -13.13
CA THR A 146 0.70 -25.36 -13.97
C THR A 146 1.85 -24.36 -13.95
N ALA A 147 2.99 -24.72 -13.36
CA ALA A 147 4.20 -23.94 -13.54
C ALA A 147 4.52 -23.98 -15.04
N PRO A 148 4.65 -22.84 -15.73
CA PRO A 148 5.20 -22.87 -17.07
C PRO A 148 6.54 -23.58 -16.96
N PHE A 149 6.79 -24.57 -17.82
CA PHE A 149 8.14 -25.01 -18.09
C PHE A 149 8.93 -23.74 -18.36
N THR A 150 9.75 -23.31 -17.40
CA THR A 150 10.79 -22.34 -17.70
C THR A 150 11.66 -23.09 -18.68
N LEU A 151 11.42 -22.84 -19.97
CA LEU A 151 12.39 -23.07 -21.01
C LEU A 151 13.64 -22.35 -20.51
N SER A 152 14.56 -23.10 -19.89
CA SER A 152 15.96 -22.72 -19.94
C SER A 152 16.21 -22.40 -21.40
N PRO A 153 16.58 -21.16 -21.75
CA PRO A 153 16.84 -20.84 -23.15
C PRO A 153 17.89 -21.84 -23.63
N PRO A 154 17.64 -22.55 -24.75
CA PRO A 154 18.62 -23.51 -25.24
C PRO A 154 19.94 -22.76 -25.46
N LEU A 155 21.04 -23.30 -24.95
CA LEU A 155 22.38 -22.86 -25.33
C LEU A 155 22.65 -23.39 -26.75
N TRP A 156 22.02 -22.78 -27.74
CA TRP A 156 22.44 -22.95 -29.14
C TRP A 156 23.56 -21.95 -29.44
N PRO A 157 24.63 -22.36 -30.12
CA PRO A 157 25.72 -21.46 -30.44
C PRO A 157 25.22 -20.43 -31.47
N LEU A 158 25.47 -19.16 -31.22
CA LEU A 158 25.27 -18.09 -32.20
C LEU A 158 26.23 -18.30 -33.37
N SER A 159 25.74 -18.89 -34.46
CA SER A 159 26.40 -18.80 -35.76
C SER A 159 25.69 -17.73 -36.59
N PRO A 160 26.36 -16.62 -36.93
CA PRO A 160 25.78 -15.55 -37.72
C PRO A 160 25.95 -15.88 -39.20
N LEU A 161 24.85 -16.01 -39.96
CA LEU A 161 24.73 -15.75 -41.40
C LEU A 161 23.34 -16.24 -41.83
N ASP A 162 22.43 -15.30 -42.07
CA ASP A 162 21.49 -15.29 -43.21
C ASP A 162 20.44 -14.17 -43.01
N TRP A 163 20.80 -12.97 -43.47
CA TRP A 163 19.81 -11.96 -43.89
C TRP A 163 20.40 -11.13 -45.05
N ARG A 164 19.73 -11.18 -46.21
CA ARG A 164 20.04 -10.63 -47.56
C ARG A 164 20.93 -11.56 -48.40
N MET A 165 20.55 -12.06 -49.58
CA MET A 165 19.56 -11.63 -50.60
C MET A 165 18.79 -12.82 -51.17
#